data_AF-A0A4V3KA91-F1
#
_entry.id   AF-A0A4V3KA91-F1
#
_cell.length_a   1.000
_cell.length_b   1.000
_cell.length_c   1.000
_cell.angle_alpha   90.00
_cell.angle_beta   90.00
_cell.angle_gamma   90.00
#
_symmetry.space_group_name_H-M   'P 1'
#
loop_
_entity.id
_entity.type
_entity.pdbx_description
1 polymer ?
#
loop_
_entity_poly.entity_id
_entity_poly.type
_entity_poly.pdbx_seq_one_letter_code
_entity_poly.pdbx_strand_id
1 'polypeptide(L)'
;MKTKLLASALVGVLLSACSGSSSPFDGKSPEEIAMFIFSGFQKGTSRKDSNVEIRVVASQDKPLVLTMNGSAQGQSRDMATFSVTDQGNCTFLYGVVDKMDPRMFGTWQVRIDLSGLSGAKLVSGGQSDSIALAGATIQCLTSSHHECEHMQADFAKGTLMRFGPIDLDEKQDGYKEQKEKSFNEAVQYLKTKICKV
;
A
#
# COMPACT_ATOMS: atom_id res chain seq x y z
N MET A 1 -15.76 -40.20 -59.44
CA MET A 1 -15.38 -38.78 -59.64
C MET A 1 -15.85 -37.96 -58.45
N LYS A 2 -15.05 -36.95 -58.08
CA LYS A 2 -15.26 -35.91 -57.04
C LYS A 2 -14.73 -36.22 -55.64
N THR A 3 -13.41 -36.09 -55.54
CA THR A 3 -12.65 -35.58 -54.40
C THR A 3 -13.22 -34.26 -53.85
N LYS A 4 -13.31 -34.15 -52.52
CA LYS A 4 -13.16 -32.88 -51.78
C LYS A 4 -12.49 -33.18 -50.43
N LEU A 5 -11.17 -33.09 -50.41
CA LEU A 5 -10.35 -32.99 -49.20
C LEU A 5 -10.48 -31.56 -48.69
N LEU A 6 -11.09 -31.37 -47.52
CA LEU A 6 -11.02 -30.11 -46.79
C LEU A 6 -9.77 -30.17 -45.90
N ALA A 7 -8.71 -29.51 -46.36
CA ALA A 7 -7.56 -29.19 -45.55
C ALA A 7 -7.97 -28.14 -44.50
N SER A 8 -8.20 -28.57 -43.27
CA SER A 8 -8.27 -27.65 -42.14
C SER A 8 -6.84 -27.41 -41.68
N ALA A 9 -6.27 -26.29 -42.12
CA ALA A 9 -5.04 -25.75 -41.55
C ALA A 9 -5.32 -25.35 -40.09
N LEU A 10 -4.97 -26.22 -39.15
CA LEU A 10 -4.76 -25.79 -37.77
C LEU A 10 -3.55 -24.86 -37.76
N VAL A 11 -3.83 -23.57 -37.83
CA VAL A 11 -2.90 -22.55 -37.35
C VAL A 11 -2.72 -22.84 -35.88
N GLY A 12 -1.58 -23.47 -35.56
CA GLY A 12 -1.10 -23.62 -34.19
C GLY A 12 -0.92 -22.22 -33.62
N VAL A 13 -1.94 -21.76 -32.89
CA VAL A 13 -1.77 -20.69 -31.92
C VAL A 13 -0.95 -21.30 -30.79
N LEU A 14 0.36 -21.31 -30.99
CA LEU A 14 1.31 -21.35 -29.89
C LEU A 14 1.06 -20.08 -29.08
N LEU A 15 0.07 -20.13 -28.19
CA LEU A 15 0.12 -19.39 -26.93
C LEU A 15 1.35 -19.94 -26.23
N SER A 16 2.51 -19.39 -26.61
CA SER A 16 3.66 -19.34 -25.75
C SER A 16 3.16 -18.65 -24.51
N ALA A 17 2.81 -19.46 -23.51
CA ALA A 17 2.59 -19.00 -22.17
C ALA A 17 3.81 -18.14 -21.82
N CYS A 18 3.62 -16.82 -21.84
CA CYS A 18 4.52 -15.90 -21.20
C CYS A 18 4.46 -16.24 -19.72
N SER A 19 5.26 -17.22 -19.30
CA SER A 19 5.63 -17.47 -17.91
C SER A 19 6.57 -16.35 -17.41
N GLY A 20 6.23 -15.10 -17.72
CA GLY A 20 6.71 -13.96 -16.98
C GLY A 20 5.90 -13.95 -15.70
N SER A 21 6.55 -14.13 -14.55
CA SER A 21 5.87 -13.97 -13.28
C SER A 21 5.31 -12.56 -13.22
N SER A 22 4.00 -12.40 -13.43
CA SER A 22 3.33 -11.12 -13.25
C SER A 22 3.50 -10.73 -11.79
N SER A 23 4.00 -9.52 -11.53
CA SER A 23 4.07 -8.98 -10.19
C SER A 23 2.65 -8.88 -9.61
N PRO A 24 2.42 -9.13 -8.31
CA PRO A 24 1.11 -8.87 -7.68
C PRO A 24 0.70 -7.38 -7.75
N PHE A 25 1.62 -6.52 -8.17
CA PHE A 25 1.44 -5.09 -8.36
C PHE A 25 1.20 -4.69 -9.82
N ASP A 26 1.21 -5.64 -10.77
CA ASP A 26 0.88 -5.35 -12.17
C ASP A 26 -0.55 -4.81 -12.32
N GLY A 27 -0.68 -3.70 -13.05
CA GLY A 27 -1.96 -3.04 -13.30
C GLY A 27 -2.43 -2.09 -12.19
N LYS A 28 -1.71 -1.99 -11.08
CA LYS A 28 -2.01 -1.02 -10.00
C LYS A 28 -1.51 0.39 -10.33
N SER A 29 -2.23 1.40 -9.85
CA SER A 29 -1.81 2.80 -10.01
C SER A 29 -0.61 3.14 -9.11
N PRO A 30 0.15 4.21 -9.42
CA PRO A 30 1.18 4.74 -8.53
C PRO A 30 0.70 4.96 -7.10
N GLU A 31 -0.51 5.50 -6.95
CA GLU A 31 -1.13 5.75 -5.64
C GLU A 31 -1.46 4.46 -4.90
N GLU A 32 -1.90 3.40 -5.56
CA GLU A 32 -2.14 2.09 -4.92
C GLU A 32 -0.83 1.48 -4.38
N ILE A 33 0.26 1.57 -5.14
CA ILE A 33 1.57 1.08 -4.71
C ILE A 33 2.10 1.91 -3.55
N ALA A 34 2.05 3.23 -3.66
CA ALA A 34 2.45 4.15 -2.61
C ALA A 34 1.60 3.98 -1.34
N MET A 35 0.29 3.81 -1.47
CA MET A 35 -0.62 3.52 -0.36
C MET A 35 -0.21 2.24 0.38
N PHE A 36 0.09 1.17 -0.35
CA PHE A 36 0.57 -0.07 0.27
C PHE A 36 1.93 0.11 0.97
N ILE A 37 2.87 0.84 0.37
CA ILE A 37 4.18 1.11 0.98
C ILE A 37 4.01 1.93 2.27
N PHE A 38 3.31 3.07 2.21
CA PHE A 38 3.20 4.03 3.33
C PHE A 38 2.29 3.53 4.45
N SER A 39 1.14 2.94 4.12
CA SER A 39 0.13 2.56 5.11
C SER A 39 0.11 1.05 5.39
N GLY A 40 0.50 0.23 4.42
CA GLY A 40 0.32 -1.23 4.48
C GLY A 40 -1.00 -1.72 3.93
N PHE A 41 -1.90 -0.84 3.51
CA PHE A 41 -3.23 -1.23 3.07
C PHE A 41 -3.33 -1.45 1.58
N GLN A 42 -4.24 -2.36 1.22
CA GLN A 42 -4.69 -2.59 -0.15
C GLN A 42 -6.22 -2.48 -0.19
N LYS A 43 -6.77 -1.99 -1.29
CA LYS A 43 -8.22 -1.93 -1.51
C LYS A 43 -8.83 -3.33 -1.40
N GLY A 44 -9.87 -3.46 -0.58
CA GLY A 44 -10.64 -4.69 -0.43
C GLY A 44 -10.09 -5.68 0.59
N THR A 45 -9.00 -5.36 1.30
CA THR A 45 -8.51 -6.22 2.38
C THR A 45 -9.45 -6.17 3.58
N SER A 46 -9.54 -7.30 4.28
CA SER A 46 -10.36 -7.42 5.48
C SER A 46 -9.73 -8.39 6.46
N ARG A 47 -9.84 -8.08 7.76
CA ARG A 47 -9.51 -8.97 8.86
C ARG A 47 -10.74 -9.17 9.71
N LYS A 48 -11.07 -10.41 10.01
CA LYS A 48 -12.12 -10.74 10.98
C LYS A 48 -11.51 -11.50 12.15
N ASP A 49 -11.65 -10.96 13.35
CA ASP A 49 -11.35 -11.67 14.59
C ASP A 49 -12.64 -11.76 15.42
N SER A 50 -13.10 -13.00 15.62
CA SER A 50 -14.24 -13.33 16.48
C SER A 50 -15.48 -12.48 16.16
N ASN A 51 -15.67 -11.37 16.89
CA ASN A 51 -16.83 -10.47 16.81
C ASN A 51 -16.54 -9.12 16.13
N VAL A 52 -15.30 -8.89 15.70
CA VAL A 52 -14.85 -7.64 15.07
C VAL A 52 -14.35 -7.93 13.67
N GLU A 53 -14.78 -7.13 12.70
CA GLU A 53 -14.25 -7.15 11.35
C GLU A 53 -13.76 -5.76 10.97
N ILE A 54 -12.51 -5.69 10.52
CA ILE A 54 -11.89 -4.49 9.94
C ILE A 54 -11.83 -4.69 8.43
N ARG A 55 -12.32 -3.72 7.65
CA ARG A 55 -12.23 -3.71 6.19
C ARG A 55 -11.58 -2.42 5.70
N VAL A 56 -10.82 -2.52 4.60
CA VAL A 56 -10.32 -1.36 3.87
C VAL A 56 -11.04 -1.27 2.54
N VAL A 57 -11.81 -0.21 2.34
CA VAL A 57 -12.58 0.04 1.12
C VAL A 57 -12.09 1.30 0.43
N ALA A 58 -12.11 1.34 -0.90
CA ALA A 58 -11.85 2.58 -1.61
C ALA A 58 -13.10 3.46 -1.56
N SER A 59 -12.94 4.68 -1.06
CA SER A 59 -13.98 5.71 -1.09
C SER A 59 -13.83 6.66 -2.28
N GLN A 60 -12.62 6.73 -2.86
CA GLN A 60 -12.31 7.50 -4.06
C GLN A 60 -11.07 6.90 -4.73
N ASP A 61 -11.04 6.83 -6.06
CA ASP A 61 -9.87 6.27 -6.79
C ASP A 61 -8.83 7.34 -7.19
N LYS A 62 -9.22 8.63 -7.33
CA LYS A 62 -8.30 9.76 -7.64
C LYS A 62 -8.72 11.08 -6.94
N PRO A 63 -7.93 11.62 -6.00
CA PRO A 63 -6.84 10.93 -5.30
C PRO A 63 -7.31 9.60 -4.70
N LEU A 64 -6.41 8.64 -4.53
CA LEU A 64 -6.79 7.37 -3.91
C LEU A 64 -7.10 7.62 -2.45
N VAL A 65 -8.33 7.35 -2.04
CA VAL A 65 -8.76 7.41 -0.64
C VAL A 65 -9.25 6.04 -0.22
N LEU A 66 -8.58 5.46 0.77
CA LEU A 66 -8.98 4.22 1.43
C LEU A 66 -9.57 4.54 2.80
N THR A 67 -10.77 4.03 3.06
CA THR A 67 -11.43 4.11 4.36
C THR A 67 -11.30 2.79 5.07
N MET A 68 -10.82 2.83 6.30
CA MET A 68 -10.81 1.69 7.19
C MET A 68 -12.09 1.69 8.03
N ASN A 69 -12.90 0.64 7.88
CA ASN A 69 -14.13 0.44 8.61
C ASN A 69 -13.95 -0.66 9.66
N GLY A 70 -14.32 -0.37 10.89
CA GLY A 70 -14.48 -1.37 11.94
C GLY A 70 -15.95 -1.74 12.07
N SER A 71 -16.25 -3.01 12.23
CA SER A 71 -17.60 -3.48 12.53
C SER A 71 -17.62 -4.48 13.67
N ALA A 72 -18.57 -4.31 14.59
CA ALA A 72 -18.77 -5.18 15.73
C ALA A 72 -20.26 -5.22 16.07
N GLN A 73 -20.80 -6.42 16.36
CA GLN A 73 -22.19 -6.61 16.81
C GLN A 73 -23.24 -5.92 15.91
N GLY A 74 -23.01 -5.93 14.59
CA GLY A 74 -23.93 -5.33 13.60
C GLY A 74 -23.83 -3.80 13.47
N GLN A 75 -22.95 -3.13 14.22
CA GLN A 75 -22.61 -1.72 13.98
C GLN A 75 -21.33 -1.63 13.15
N SER A 76 -21.29 -0.73 12.17
CA SER A 76 -20.09 -0.40 11.40
C SER A 76 -19.78 1.09 11.54
N ARG A 77 -18.50 1.43 11.67
CA ARG A 77 -18.02 2.81 11.78
C ARG A 77 -16.73 2.99 11.00
N ASP A 78 -16.57 4.15 10.39
CA ASP A 78 -15.30 4.60 9.83
C ASP A 78 -14.32 4.84 10.99
N MET A 79 -13.16 4.20 10.93
CA MET A 79 -12.10 4.34 11.92
C MET A 79 -11.09 5.41 11.50
N ALA A 80 -10.66 5.36 10.24
CA ALA A 80 -9.72 6.31 9.66
C ALA A 80 -9.84 6.34 8.13
N THR A 81 -9.39 7.43 7.52
CA THR A 81 -9.22 7.54 6.07
C THR A 81 -7.77 7.83 5.73
N PHE A 82 -7.24 7.13 4.73
CA PHE A 82 -5.90 7.27 4.21
C PHE A 82 -5.99 7.77 2.77
N SER A 83 -5.23 8.80 2.42
CA SER A 83 -5.23 9.37 1.07
C SER A 83 -3.83 9.39 0.48
N VAL A 84 -3.69 8.98 -0.79
CA VAL A 84 -2.47 9.18 -1.57
C VAL A 84 -2.81 9.92 -2.86
N THR A 85 -2.03 10.95 -3.17
CA THR A 85 -2.07 11.66 -4.46
C THR A 85 -0.67 11.62 -5.08
N ASP A 86 -0.55 11.16 -6.32
CA ASP A 86 0.68 11.32 -7.10
C ASP A 86 0.83 12.80 -7.52
N GLN A 87 1.95 13.42 -7.16
CA GLN A 87 2.30 14.79 -7.55
C GLN A 87 3.27 14.83 -8.74
N GLY A 88 3.61 13.67 -9.31
CA GLY A 88 4.63 13.50 -10.34
C GLY A 88 6.04 13.48 -9.78
N ASN A 89 7.02 13.12 -10.62
CA ASN A 89 8.45 13.10 -10.28
C ASN A 89 8.76 12.37 -8.96
N CYS A 90 8.14 11.20 -8.73
CA CYS A 90 8.30 10.41 -7.50
C CYS A 90 7.86 11.09 -6.21
N THR A 91 7.06 12.14 -6.30
CA THR A 91 6.56 12.85 -5.14
C THR A 91 5.09 12.50 -4.91
N PHE A 92 4.77 12.12 -3.67
CA PHE A 92 3.41 11.76 -3.26
C PHE A 92 2.96 12.62 -2.09
N LEU A 93 1.67 12.97 -2.10
CA LEU A 93 0.99 13.54 -0.94
C LEU A 93 0.28 12.40 -0.21
N TYR A 94 0.68 12.12 1.03
CA TYR A 94 0.06 11.12 1.88
C TYR A 94 -0.64 11.78 3.07
N GLY A 95 -1.88 11.38 3.33
CA GLY A 95 -2.71 11.95 4.38
C GLY A 95 -3.42 10.88 5.19
N VAL A 96 -3.59 11.15 6.47
CA VAL A 96 -4.31 10.33 7.44
C VAL A 96 -5.32 11.22 8.15
N VAL A 97 -6.56 10.73 8.28
CA VAL A 97 -7.60 11.37 9.09
C VAL A 97 -8.23 10.34 9.98
N ASP A 98 -8.01 10.48 11.29
CA ASP A 98 -8.72 9.70 12.30
C ASP A 98 -10.20 10.11 12.35
N LYS A 99 -11.11 9.14 12.46
CA LYS A 99 -12.56 9.37 12.50
C LYS A 99 -13.18 9.00 13.87
N MET A 100 -12.39 8.43 14.77
CA MET A 100 -12.87 7.93 16.06
C MET A 100 -12.23 8.64 17.25
N ASP A 101 -10.91 8.54 17.39
CA ASP A 101 -10.14 9.13 18.49
C ASP A 101 -8.79 9.57 17.93
N PRO A 102 -8.50 10.87 17.84
CA PRO A 102 -7.28 11.38 17.21
C PRO A 102 -5.97 10.86 17.82
N ARG A 103 -6.01 10.16 18.96
CA ARG A 103 -4.86 9.50 19.57
C ARG A 103 -4.51 8.14 18.94
N MET A 104 -5.37 7.57 18.10
CA MET A 104 -5.09 6.27 17.45
C MET A 104 -4.22 6.42 16.20
N PHE A 105 -4.70 7.16 15.19
CA PHE A 105 -4.00 7.36 13.92
C PHE A 105 -3.42 8.78 13.79
N GLY A 106 -4.02 9.74 14.50
CA GLY A 106 -3.78 11.16 14.27
C GLY A 106 -4.46 11.68 13.02
N THR A 107 -4.46 13.00 12.86
CA THR A 107 -4.86 13.63 11.59
C THR A 107 -3.73 14.50 11.08
N TRP A 108 -3.12 14.10 9.97
CA TRP A 108 -1.91 14.73 9.45
C TRP A 108 -1.71 14.44 7.95
N GLN A 109 -0.84 15.24 7.33
CA GLN A 109 -0.48 15.13 5.93
C GLN A 109 1.01 15.40 5.74
N VAL A 110 1.65 14.58 4.92
CA VAL A 110 3.06 14.67 4.55
C VAL A 110 3.22 14.65 3.04
N ARG A 111 4.22 15.38 2.55
CA ARG A 111 4.80 15.17 1.21
C ARG A 111 5.96 14.19 1.34
N ILE A 112 5.99 13.18 0.48
CA ILE A 112 7.04 12.16 0.43
C ILE A 112 7.65 12.20 -0.97
N ASP A 113 8.91 12.61 -1.07
CA ASP A 113 9.70 12.57 -2.30
C ASP A 113 10.62 11.33 -2.28
N LEU A 114 10.40 10.43 -3.23
CA LEU A 114 11.11 9.16 -3.39
C LEU A 114 12.16 9.19 -4.50
N SER A 115 12.46 10.34 -5.10
CA SER A 115 13.46 10.48 -6.17
C SER A 115 14.86 10.04 -5.75
N GLY A 116 15.20 10.19 -4.46
CA GLY A 116 16.46 9.72 -3.86
C GLY A 116 16.39 8.32 -3.24
N LEU A 117 15.31 7.55 -3.45
CA LEU A 117 15.09 6.28 -2.75
C LEU A 117 16.14 5.22 -3.12
N SER A 118 17.07 4.98 -2.21
CA SER A 118 18.14 3.98 -2.35
C SER A 118 17.71 2.60 -1.85
N GLY A 119 16.88 2.55 -0.80
CA GLY A 119 16.37 1.31 -0.23
C GLY A 119 15.22 1.55 0.76
N ALA A 120 14.52 0.49 1.13
CA ALA A 120 13.45 0.55 2.09
C ALA A 120 13.46 -0.69 3.00
N LYS A 121 13.08 -0.54 4.26
CA LYS A 121 12.92 -1.66 5.18
C LYS A 121 11.79 -1.42 6.19
N LEU A 122 11.19 -2.50 6.65
CA LEU A 122 10.34 -2.45 7.83
C LEU A 122 11.23 -2.23 9.07
N VAL A 123 10.78 -1.35 9.95
CA VAL A 123 11.40 -1.09 11.25
C VAL A 123 10.39 -1.47 12.31
N SER A 124 10.58 -2.64 12.91
CA SER A 124 9.74 -3.09 14.03
C SER A 124 10.27 -2.49 15.32
N GLY A 125 9.44 -1.67 15.98
CA GLY A 125 9.86 -0.91 17.17
C GLY A 125 8.80 -0.75 18.26
N GLY A 126 7.64 -1.42 18.18
CA GLY A 126 6.58 -1.27 19.17
C GLY A 126 5.23 -1.80 18.70
N GLN A 127 4.13 -1.17 19.14
CA GLN A 127 2.74 -1.55 18.80
C GLN A 127 2.34 -1.22 17.35
N SER A 128 3.07 -0.32 16.69
CA SER A 128 2.92 0.00 15.27
C SER A 128 4.27 -0.19 14.57
N ASP A 129 4.24 -0.80 13.38
CA ASP A 129 5.43 -0.88 12.55
C ASP A 129 5.75 0.50 11.97
N SER A 130 7.02 0.72 11.68
CA SER A 130 7.47 1.86 10.88
C SER A 130 8.15 1.36 9.62
N ILE A 131 8.31 2.26 8.65
CA ILE A 131 9.13 2.03 7.46
C ILE A 131 10.26 3.03 7.43
N ALA A 132 11.46 2.57 7.12
CA ALA A 132 12.57 3.45 6.78
C ALA A 132 12.75 3.46 5.27
N LEU A 133 12.67 4.64 4.66
CA LEU A 133 12.80 4.90 3.23
C LEU A 133 14.12 5.66 3.00
N ALA A 134 15.22 4.91 2.88
CA ALA A 134 16.56 5.50 2.82
C ALA A 134 16.72 6.40 1.58
N GLY A 135 17.04 7.68 1.82
CA GLY A 135 17.21 8.69 0.77
C GLY A 135 15.91 9.38 0.33
N ALA A 136 14.76 9.01 0.89
CA ALA A 136 13.52 9.75 0.71
C ALA A 136 13.53 11.05 1.53
N THR A 137 12.85 12.08 1.04
CA THR A 137 12.56 13.30 1.81
C THR A 137 11.10 13.27 2.26
N ILE A 138 10.86 13.40 3.56
CA ILE A 138 9.52 13.45 4.14
C ILE A 138 9.31 14.81 4.78
N GLN A 139 8.32 15.56 4.31
CA GLN A 139 7.97 16.87 4.82
C GLN A 139 6.56 16.86 5.38
N CYS A 140 6.39 17.13 6.68
CA CYS A 140 5.07 17.36 7.23
C CYS A 140 4.50 18.69 6.71
N LEU A 141 3.25 18.67 6.25
CA LEU A 141 2.57 19.85 5.71
C LEU A 141 1.52 20.37 6.69
N THR A 142 0.72 19.47 7.26
CA THR A 142 -0.35 19.81 8.19
C THR A 142 -0.51 18.72 9.24
N SER A 143 -0.86 19.10 10.46
CA SER A 143 -1.39 18.21 11.50
C SER A 143 -2.53 18.88 12.25
N SER A 144 -3.42 18.08 12.83
CA SER A 144 -4.52 18.57 13.67
C SER A 144 -4.05 18.97 15.08
N HIS A 145 -2.98 18.32 15.56
CA HIS A 145 -2.33 18.55 16.84
C HIS A 145 -0.80 18.58 16.64
N HIS A 146 -0.06 17.92 17.54
CA HIS A 146 1.40 17.89 17.60
C HIS A 146 2.03 16.72 16.80
N GLU A 147 1.28 16.03 15.94
CA GLU A 147 1.77 14.86 15.21
C GLU A 147 3.02 15.18 14.37
N CYS A 148 3.02 16.31 13.64
CA CYS A 148 4.19 16.75 12.87
C CYS A 148 5.42 16.98 13.75
N GLU A 149 5.24 17.59 14.93
CA GLU A 149 6.33 17.89 15.87
C GLU A 149 6.91 16.60 16.46
N HIS A 150 6.03 15.66 16.83
CA HIS A 150 6.44 14.37 17.39
C HIS A 150 7.16 13.48 16.37
N MET A 151 6.72 13.49 15.10
CA MET A 151 7.32 12.66 14.05
C MET A 151 8.50 13.32 13.32
N GLN A 152 8.79 14.60 13.59
CA GLN A 152 9.80 15.36 12.84
C GLN A 152 11.18 14.67 12.81
N ALA A 153 11.61 14.12 13.94
CA ALA A 153 12.89 13.42 14.05
C ALA A 153 12.95 12.13 13.21
N ASP A 154 11.80 11.46 13.05
CA ASP A 154 11.70 10.27 12.22
C ASP A 154 11.59 10.63 10.73
N PHE A 155 10.81 11.66 10.39
CA PHE A 155 10.74 12.21 9.03
C PHE A 155 12.10 12.67 8.52
N ALA A 156 12.91 13.31 9.38
CA ALA A 156 14.27 13.73 9.05
C ALA A 156 15.20 12.54 8.73
N LYS A 157 14.86 11.33 9.19
CA LYS A 157 15.60 10.08 8.87
C LYS A 157 14.97 9.30 7.70
N GLY A 158 13.91 9.82 7.09
CA GLY A 158 13.12 9.11 6.08
C GLY A 158 12.27 7.99 6.67
N THR A 159 11.90 8.07 7.95
CA THR A 159 11.08 7.06 8.63
C THR A 159 9.63 7.52 8.75
N LEU A 160 8.67 6.64 8.47
CA LEU A 160 7.22 6.90 8.56
C LEU A 160 6.53 5.76 9.34
N MET A 161 5.54 6.09 10.17
CA MET A 161 4.69 5.09 10.81
C MET A 161 3.79 4.37 9.77
N ARG A 162 3.59 3.07 9.94
CA ARG A 162 2.76 2.22 9.09
C ARG A 162 1.72 1.46 9.93
N PHE A 163 0.51 1.31 9.41
CA PHE A 163 -0.65 0.81 10.18
C PHE A 163 -1.11 -0.60 9.78
N GLY A 164 -0.70 -1.09 8.61
CA GLY A 164 -1.02 -2.42 8.08
C GLY A 164 0.23 -3.26 7.76
N PRO A 165 0.08 -4.32 6.94
CA PRO A 165 -1.18 -4.85 6.42
C PRO A 165 -2.05 -5.47 7.52
N ILE A 166 -3.37 -5.48 7.31
CA ILE A 166 -4.35 -6.07 8.27
C ILE A 166 -4.79 -7.47 7.88
N ASP A 167 -4.66 -7.84 6.62
CA ASP A 167 -5.05 -9.12 6.04
C ASP A 167 -4.08 -10.27 6.38
N LEU A 168 -2.94 -9.95 6.98
CA LEU A 168 -2.01 -10.95 7.51
C LEU A 168 -2.26 -11.14 9.01
N ASP A 169 -2.40 -12.40 9.43
CA ASP A 169 -2.52 -12.73 10.86
C ASP A 169 -1.12 -12.83 11.50
N GLU A 170 -0.85 -11.97 12.48
CA GLU A 170 0.40 -11.98 13.26
C GLU A 170 0.67 -13.30 13.97
N LYS A 171 -0.37 -14.11 14.20
CA LYS A 171 -0.25 -15.44 14.82
C LYS A 171 0.11 -16.53 13.81
N GLN A 172 0.12 -16.24 12.51
CA GLN A 172 0.45 -17.21 11.48
C GLN A 172 1.97 -17.41 11.36
N ASP A 173 2.39 -18.66 11.20
CA ASP A 173 3.78 -19.00 10.88
C ASP A 173 4.22 -18.31 9.58
N GLY A 174 5.38 -17.64 9.63
CA GLY A 174 5.93 -16.92 8.48
C GLY A 174 5.36 -15.52 8.24
N TYR A 175 4.57 -14.97 9.18
CA TYR A 175 3.96 -13.64 9.06
C TYR A 175 4.97 -12.55 8.68
N LYS A 176 6.12 -12.50 9.37
CA LYS A 176 7.13 -11.46 9.16
C LYS A 176 7.75 -11.56 7.78
N GLU A 177 8.10 -12.78 7.36
CA GLU A 177 8.70 -13.08 6.07
C GLU A 177 7.74 -12.71 4.92
N GLN A 178 6.46 -13.02 5.05
CA GLN A 178 5.44 -12.66 4.05
C GLN A 178 5.23 -11.15 3.97
N LYS A 179 5.18 -10.48 5.11
CA LYS A 179 5.04 -9.02 5.21
C LYS A 179 6.24 -8.31 4.58
N GLU A 180 7.46 -8.73 4.92
CA GLU A 180 8.71 -8.21 4.34
C GLU A 180 8.80 -8.49 2.84
N LYS A 181 8.48 -9.70 2.40
CA LYS A 181 8.47 -10.06 0.98
C LYS A 181 7.53 -9.16 0.18
N SER A 182 6.28 -9.03 0.62
CA SER A 182 5.28 -8.20 -0.08
C SER A 182 5.70 -6.73 -0.13
N PHE A 183 6.29 -6.22 0.96
CA PHE A 183 6.84 -4.87 1.01
C PHE A 183 8.00 -4.68 0.03
N ASN A 184 8.96 -5.61 0.01
CA ASN A 184 10.11 -5.54 -0.88
C ASN A 184 9.69 -5.62 -2.35
N GLU A 185 8.73 -6.47 -2.69
CA GLU A 185 8.16 -6.54 -4.04
C GLU A 185 7.50 -5.22 -4.46
N ALA A 186 6.75 -4.56 -3.57
CA ALA A 186 6.15 -3.26 -3.85
C ALA A 186 7.19 -2.17 -4.07
N VAL A 187 8.24 -2.14 -3.24
CA VAL A 187 9.34 -1.17 -3.37
C VAL A 187 10.09 -1.38 -4.68
N GLN A 188 10.39 -2.64 -5.04
CA GLN A 188 11.03 -2.93 -6.34
C GLN A 188 10.13 -2.55 -7.52
N TYR A 189 8.82 -2.79 -7.41
CA TYR A 189 7.86 -2.36 -8.43
C TYR A 189 7.87 -0.83 -8.59
N LEU A 190 7.78 -0.10 -7.49
CA LEU A 190 7.87 1.36 -7.47
C LEU A 190 9.15 1.83 -8.16
N LYS A 191 10.31 1.32 -7.74
CA LYS A 191 11.61 1.73 -8.30
C LYS A 191 11.71 1.46 -9.79
N THR A 192 11.25 0.30 -10.27
CA THR A 192 11.47 -0.12 -11.66
C THR A 192 10.40 0.35 -12.65
N LYS A 193 9.15 0.58 -12.19
CA LYS A 193 8.01 0.86 -13.08
C LYS A 193 7.44 2.26 -12.94
N ILE A 194 7.42 2.81 -11.72
CA ILE A 194 6.79 4.11 -11.43
C ILE A 194 7.86 5.19 -11.38
N CYS A 195 8.84 5.03 -10.50
CA CYS A 195 9.82 6.03 -10.18
C CYS A 195 11.08 6.01 -11.05
N LYS A 196 11.43 4.85 -11.60
CA LYS A 196 12.63 4.63 -12.41
C LYS A 196 13.90 5.17 -11.74
N VAL A 197 14.05 4.84 -10.45
CA VAL A 197 15.18 5.20 -9.58
C VAL A 197 16.12 4.04 -9.32
#